data_AF-A0A2V3JDX5-F1
#
_entry.id   AF-A0A2V3JDX5-F1
#
_cell.length_a   1.000
_cell.length_b   1.000
_cell.length_c   1.000
_cell.angle_alpha   90.00
_cell.angle_beta   90.00
_cell.angle_gamma   90.00
#
_symmetry.space_group_name_H-M   'P 1'
#
loop_
_entity.id
_entity.type
_entity.pdbx_description
1 polymer ?
#
loop_
_entity_poly.entity_id
_entity_poly.type
_entity_poly.pdbx_seq_one_letter_code
_entity_poly.pdbx_strand_id
1 'polypeptide(L)'
;MKELLIASVAFALFILCPRMAGMTKVISDASNVSLVKVVVVGTVVSLPLIIAMALVFVRYGLVAALAFCVITDFAAAFAMREISMKAGVETLIIALFVLLGVKVASMLSGWVS
;
A
#
# COMPACT_ATOMS: atom_id res chain seq x y z
N MET A 1 -1.78 16.87 22.69
CA MET A 1 -2.50 15.57 22.79
C MET A 1 -3.69 15.45 21.86
N LYS A 2 -4.64 16.41 21.85
CA LYS A 2 -5.81 16.36 20.94
C LYS A 2 -5.43 16.27 19.46
N GLU A 3 -4.51 17.12 18.99
CA GLU A 3 -4.06 17.09 17.60
C GLU A 3 -3.36 15.80 17.21
N LEU A 4 -2.53 15.24 18.10
CA LEU A 4 -1.85 13.97 17.87
C LEU A 4 -2.85 12.82 17.74
N LEU A 5 -3.91 12.81 18.55
CA LEU A 5 -5.01 11.84 18.42
C LEU A 5 -5.75 11.99 17.10
N ILE A 6 -6.14 13.22 16.72
CA ILE A 6 -6.86 13.48 15.46
C ILE A 6 -6.01 13.08 14.25
N ALA A 7 -4.73 13.48 14.22
CA ALA A 7 -3.81 13.13 13.16
C ALA A 7 -3.58 11.61 13.07
N SER A 8 -3.46 10.94 14.22
CA SER A 8 -3.28 9.48 14.26
C SER A 8 -4.52 8.75 13.73
N VAL A 9 -5.72 9.21 14.08
CA VAL A 9 -6.98 8.64 13.59
C VAL A 9 -7.13 8.88 12.08
N ALA A 10 -6.88 10.11 11.61
CA ALA A 10 -6.92 10.42 10.18
C ALA A 10 -5.90 9.58 9.39
N PHE A 11 -4.68 9.44 9.90
CA PHE A 11 -3.65 8.60 9.29
C PHE A 11 -4.06 7.13 9.24
N ALA A 12 -4.68 6.61 10.30
CA ALA A 12 -5.21 5.24 10.31
C ALA A 12 -6.29 5.02 9.23
N LEU A 13 -7.15 6.02 8.99
CA LEU A 13 -8.14 5.95 7.91
C LEU A 13 -7.49 5.97 6.52
N PHE A 14 -6.36 6.67 6.34
CA PHE A 14 -5.63 6.66 5.06
C PHE A 14 -4.93 5.33 4.77
N ILE A 15 -4.58 4.54 5.79
CA ILE A 15 -4.03 3.19 5.60
C ILE A 15 -5.05 2.27 4.91
N LEU A 16 -6.34 2.43 5.24
CA LEU A 16 -7.46 1.75 4.58
C LEU A 16 -7.68 2.34 3.18
N CYS A 17 -6.97 1.78 2.20
CA CYS A 17 -7.04 2.19 0.81
C CYS A 17 -7.80 1.17 -0.06
N PRO A 18 -8.41 1.59 -1.19
CA PRO A 18 -9.06 0.69 -2.14
C PRO A 18 -8.15 -0.45 -2.62
N ARG A 19 -6.83 -0.18 -2.69
CA ARG A 19 -5.82 -1.20 -3.01
C ARG A 19 -5.77 -2.33 -1.99
N MET A 20 -5.82 -2.02 -0.69
CA MET A 20 -5.82 -3.05 0.35
C MET A 20 -7.05 -3.96 0.24
N ALA A 21 -8.22 -3.39 -0.07
CA ALA A 21 -9.43 -4.18 -0.32
C ALA A 21 -9.28 -5.12 -1.54
N GLY A 22 -8.67 -4.64 -2.63
CA GLY A 22 -8.35 -5.47 -3.79
C GLY A 22 -7.42 -6.64 -3.44
N MET A 23 -6.37 -6.37 -2.66
CA MET A 23 -5.44 -7.41 -2.21
C MET A 23 -6.10 -8.45 -1.31
N THR A 24 -7.00 -8.04 -0.41
CA THR A 24 -7.76 -8.96 0.44
C THR A 24 -8.58 -9.95 -0.40
N LYS A 25 -9.20 -9.49 -1.49
CA LYS A 25 -9.91 -10.37 -2.43
C LYS A 25 -8.96 -11.38 -3.08
N VAL A 26 -7.83 -10.90 -3.62
CA VAL A 26 -6.83 -11.77 -4.27
C VAL A 26 -6.29 -12.83 -3.29
N ILE A 27 -6.00 -12.44 -2.04
CA ILE A 27 -5.54 -13.36 -0.99
C ILE A 27 -6.63 -14.36 -0.60
N SER A 28 -7.89 -13.92 -0.50
CA SER A 28 -9.03 -14.78 -0.19
C SER A 28 -9.27 -15.81 -1.29
N ASP A 29 -9.10 -15.42 -2.55
CA ASP A 29 -9.34 -16.30 -3.70
C ASP A 29 -8.16 -17.27 -3.92
N ALA A 30 -6.94 -16.88 -3.51
CA ALA A 30 -5.72 -17.67 -3.71
C ALA A 30 -5.28 -18.52 -2.51
N SER A 31 -5.77 -18.23 -1.29
CA SER A 31 -5.35 -18.92 -0.08
C SER A 31 -6.53 -19.47 0.72
N ASN A 32 -6.36 -20.64 1.35
CA ASN A 32 -7.33 -21.24 2.27
C ASN A 32 -7.15 -20.74 3.73
N VAL A 33 -6.42 -19.64 3.94
CA VAL A 33 -6.08 -19.12 5.27
C VAL A 33 -7.15 -18.12 5.71
N SER A 34 -7.48 -18.07 7.00
CA SER A 34 -8.49 -17.11 7.47
C SER A 34 -8.02 -15.67 7.24
N LEU A 35 -8.82 -14.90 6.50
CA LEU A 35 -8.51 -13.51 6.14
C LEU A 35 -8.18 -12.65 7.36
N VAL A 36 -8.94 -12.83 8.46
CA VAL A 36 -8.72 -12.08 9.70
C VAL A 36 -7.32 -12.31 10.27
N LYS A 37 -6.82 -13.55 10.27
CA LYS A 37 -5.46 -13.84 10.74
C LYS A 37 -4.42 -13.21 9.83
N VAL A 38 -4.62 -13.30 8.50
CA VAL A 38 -3.71 -12.68 7.54
C VAL A 38 -3.65 -11.17 7.71
N VAL A 39 -4.79 -10.51 7.91
CA VAL A 39 -4.85 -9.05 8.13
C VAL A 39 -4.18 -8.65 9.44
N VAL A 40 -4.43 -9.37 10.54
CA VAL A 40 -3.82 -9.05 11.85
C VAL A 40 -2.31 -9.23 11.80
N VAL A 41 -1.82 -10.38 11.31
CA VAL A 41 -0.38 -10.63 11.20
C VAL A 41 0.26 -9.67 10.20
N GLY A 42 -0.39 -9.45 9.05
CA GLY A 42 0.06 -8.51 8.02
C GLY A 42 0.17 -7.08 8.53
N THR A 43 -0.72 -6.65 9.42
CA THR A 43 -0.69 -5.30 10.03
C THR A 43 0.50 -5.14 10.99
N VAL A 44 0.80 -6.17 11.78
CA VAL A 44 1.99 -6.17 12.65
C VAL A 44 3.26 -6.08 11.82
N VAL A 45 3.31 -6.82 10.70
CA VAL A 45 4.45 -6.79 9.76
C VAL A 45 4.51 -5.47 8.97
N SER A 46 3.38 -4.82 8.70
CA SER A 46 3.35 -3.55 7.95
C SER A 46 3.76 -2.34 8.79
N LEU A 47 3.60 -2.39 10.12
CA LEU A 47 3.99 -1.31 11.03
C LEU A 47 5.44 -0.80 10.80
N PRO A 48 6.49 -1.65 10.78
CA PRO A 48 7.86 -1.19 10.50
C PRO A 48 8.02 -0.60 9.09
N LEU A 49 7.28 -1.11 8.09
CA LEU A 49 7.31 -0.59 6.72
C LEU A 49 6.68 0.82 6.63
N ILE A 50 5.58 1.04 7.35
CA ILE A 50 4.92 2.34 7.44
C ILE A 50 5.84 3.36 8.13
N ILE A 51 6.51 2.97 9.22
CA ILE A 51 7.49 3.81 9.89
C ILE A 51 8.67 4.12 8.95
N ALA A 52 9.19 3.12 8.23
CA ALA A 52 10.25 3.32 7.26
C ALA A 52 9.84 4.30 6.16
N MET A 53 8.63 4.18 5.60
CA MET A 53 8.10 5.13 4.62
C MET A 53 8.03 6.55 5.19
N ALA A 54 7.55 6.73 6.42
CA ALA A 54 7.50 8.03 7.07
C ALA A 54 8.91 8.63 7.28
N LEU A 55 9.89 7.82 7.68
CA LEU A 55 11.28 8.27 7.83
C LEU A 55 11.92 8.64 6.48
N VAL A 56 11.64 7.87 5.42
CA VAL A 56 12.08 8.19 4.05
C VAL A 56 11.45 9.50 3.59
N PHE A 57 10.16 9.71 3.85
CA PHE A 57 9.46 10.95 3.52
C PHE A 57 10.11 12.16 4.23
N VAL A 58 10.37 12.06 5.54
CA VAL A 58 10.98 13.15 6.31
C VAL A 58 12.39 13.47 5.81
N ARG A 59 13.18 12.48 5.39
CA ARG A 59 14.58 12.66 5.01
C ARG A 59 14.81 13.01 3.54
N TYR A 60 14.01 12.45 2.64
CA TYR A 60 14.22 12.50 1.19
C TYR A 60 13.01 13.05 0.42
N GLY A 61 11.93 13.41 1.11
CA GLY A 61 10.73 14.01 0.54
C GLY A 61 9.79 13.02 -0.15
N LEU A 62 8.76 13.58 -0.78
CA LEU A 62 7.65 12.83 -1.36
C LEU A 62 8.08 11.82 -2.43
N VAL A 63 8.97 12.23 -3.35
CA VAL A 63 9.38 11.37 -4.49
C VAL A 63 10.07 10.09 -4.01
N ALA A 64 10.93 10.18 -2.99
CA ALA A 64 11.61 9.03 -2.44
C ALA A 64 10.66 8.10 -1.68
N ALA A 65 9.69 8.66 -0.93
CA ALA A 65 8.66 7.88 -0.26
C ALA A 65 7.78 7.14 -1.27
N LEU A 66 7.40 7.80 -2.38
CA LEU A 66 6.67 7.15 -3.46
C LEU A 66 7.48 6.03 -4.11
N ALA A 67 8.78 6.25 -4.38
CA ALA A 67 9.65 5.21 -4.91
C ALA A 67 9.74 3.99 -3.96
N PHE A 68 9.83 4.22 -2.66
CA PHE A 68 9.82 3.16 -1.65
C PHE A 68 8.52 2.35 -1.69
N CYS A 69 7.36 3.02 -1.71
CA CYS A 69 6.05 2.37 -1.83
C CYS A 69 5.97 1.50 -3.09
N VAL A 70 6.44 2.01 -4.22
CA VAL A 70 6.44 1.28 -5.50
C VAL A 70 7.30 0.02 -5.43
N ILE A 71 8.47 0.09 -4.83
CA ILE A 71 9.34 -1.08 -4.64
C ILE A 71 8.65 -2.13 -3.77
N THR A 72 8.02 -1.72 -2.67
CA THR A 72 7.26 -2.63 -1.81
C THR A 72 6.07 -3.26 -2.53
N ASP A 73 5.47 -2.55 -3.49
CA ASP A 73 4.34 -3.06 -4.29
C ASP A 73 4.76 -4.16 -5.25
N PHE A 74 5.91 -3.98 -5.92
CA PHE A 74 6.50 -5.03 -6.74
C PHE A 74 6.93 -6.22 -5.88
N ALA A 75 7.55 -5.99 -4.73
CA ALA A 75 7.92 -7.07 -3.80
C ALA A 75 6.70 -7.89 -3.37
N ALA A 76 5.57 -7.22 -3.07
CA ALA A 76 4.32 -7.90 -2.76
C ALA A 76 3.78 -8.71 -3.94
N ALA A 77 3.85 -8.19 -5.17
CA ALA A 77 3.46 -8.92 -6.37
C ALA A 77 4.29 -10.21 -6.58
N PHE A 78 5.61 -10.13 -6.34
CA PHE A 78 6.49 -11.30 -6.36
C PHE A 78 6.15 -12.31 -5.27
N ALA A 79 5.90 -11.87 -4.04
CA ALA A 79 5.49 -12.77 -2.96
C ALA A 79 4.14 -13.46 -3.24
N MET A 80 3.17 -12.74 -3.82
CA MET A 80 1.86 -13.31 -4.18
C MET A 80 1.95 -14.29 -5.35
N ARG A 81 2.93 -14.12 -6.26
CA ARG A 81 3.19 -15.05 -7.36
C ARG A 81 3.54 -16.46 -6.86
N GLU A 82 4.23 -16.57 -5.73
CA GLU A 82 4.57 -17.86 -5.11
C GLU A 82 3.33 -18.61 -4.59
N ILE A 83 2.27 -17.89 -4.24
CA ILE A 83 0.99 -18.49 -3.83
C ILE A 83 0.18 -18.92 -5.06
N SER A 84 0.09 -18.04 -6.07
CA SER A 84 -0.59 -18.33 -7.32
C SER A 84 -0.12 -17.40 -8.43
N MET A 85 0.14 -17.96 -9.61
CA MET A 85 0.49 -17.18 -10.81
C MET A 85 -0.59 -16.15 -11.17
N LYS A 86 -1.88 -16.48 -10.96
CA LYS A 86 -3.00 -15.55 -11.19
C LYS A 86 -2.97 -14.38 -10.19
N ALA A 87 -2.75 -14.69 -8.91
CA ALA A 87 -2.70 -13.69 -7.85
C ALA A 87 -1.53 -12.72 -8.04
N GLY A 88 -0.35 -13.21 -8.44
CA GLY A 88 0.80 -12.38 -8.78
C GLY A 88 0.51 -11.40 -9.93
N VAL A 89 -0.14 -11.87 -11.00
CA VAL A 89 -0.51 -11.03 -12.16
C VAL A 89 -1.55 -9.97 -11.77
N GLU A 90 -2.61 -10.35 -11.04
CA GLU A 90 -3.62 -9.39 -10.55
C GLU A 90 -2.99 -8.32 -9.65
N THR A 91 -2.08 -8.72 -8.77
CA THR A 91 -1.34 -7.80 -7.89
C THR A 91 -0.47 -6.83 -8.69
N LEU A 92 0.22 -7.33 -9.73
CA LEU A 92 1.06 -6.50 -10.60
C LEU A 92 0.24 -5.49 -11.40
N ILE A 93 -0.93 -5.89 -11.92
CA ILE A 93 -1.87 -4.98 -12.60
C ILE A 93 -2.32 -3.88 -11.66
N ILE A 94 -2.74 -4.21 -10.43
CA ILE A 94 -3.17 -3.22 -9.43
C ILE A 94 -2.04 -2.24 -9.11
N ALA A 95 -0.81 -2.73 -8.93
CA ALA A 95 0.36 -1.88 -8.66
C ALA A 95 0.61 -0.87 -9.80
N LEU A 96 0.52 -1.29 -11.06
CA LEU A 96 0.67 -0.42 -12.23
C LEU A 96 -0.43 0.65 -12.31
N PHE A 97 -1.68 0.30 -12.02
CA PHE A 97 -2.78 1.26 -12.01
C PHE A 97 -2.60 2.33 -10.94
N VAL A 98 -2.15 1.96 -9.74
CA VAL A 98 -1.90 2.91 -8.64
C VAL A 98 -0.74 3.84 -8.99
N LEU A 99 0.34 3.29 -9.55
CA LEU A 99 1.47 4.07 -10.07
C LEU A 99 1.03 5.14 -11.08
N LEU A 100 0.20 4.75 -12.06
CA LEU A 100 -0.35 5.68 -13.04
C LEU A 100 -1.28 6.70 -12.38
N GLY A 101 -2.14 6.27 -11.46
CA GLY A 101 -3.06 7.14 -10.73
C GLY A 101 -2.35 8.24 -9.95
N VAL A 102 -1.25 7.92 -9.25
CA VAL A 102 -0.43 8.90 -8.53
C VAL A 102 0.19 9.92 -9.50
N LYS A 103 0.73 9.45 -10.63
CA LYS A 103 1.33 10.31 -11.63
C LYS A 103 0.32 11.26 -12.28
N VAL A 104 -0.87 10.74 -12.62
CA VAL A 104 -1.98 11.52 -13.18
C VAL A 104 -2.48 12.54 -12.15
N ALA A 105 -2.66 12.14 -10.89
CA ALA A 105 -3.07 13.06 -9.83
C ALA A 105 -2.08 14.21 -9.64
N SER A 106 -0.76 13.94 -9.64
CA SER A 106 0.28 14.96 -9.57
C SER A 106 0.27 15.90 -10.78
N MET A 107 -0.03 15.39 -11.97
CA MET A 107 -0.08 16.19 -13.19
C MET A 107 -1.31 17.11 -13.21
N LEU A 108 -2.49 16.56 -12.91
CA LEU A 108 -3.75 17.31 -12.91
C LEU A 108 -3.84 18.32 -11.78
N SER A 109 -3.34 18.00 -10.59
CA SER A 109 -3.28 18.97 -9.49
C SER A 109 -2.36 20.15 -9.81
N GLY A 110 -1.31 19.93 -10.62
CA GLY A 110 -0.46 21.00 -11.14
C GLY A 110 -1.15 21.95 -12.14
N TRP A 111 -2.33 21.58 -12.66
CA TRP A 111 -3.14 22.45 -13.54
C TRP A 111 -4.21 23.25 -12.77
N VAL A 112 -4.44 22.90 -11.51
CA VAL A 112 -5.40 23.58 -10.62
C VAL A 112 -4.69 24.62 -9.75
N SER A 113 -3.37 24.70 -9.79
CA SER A 113 -2.53 25.75 -9.19
C SER A 113 -2.09 26.78 -10.22
#